data_AF-C5DMM7-F1
#
_entry.id   AF-C5DMM7-F1
#
_cell.length_a   1.000
_cell.length_b   1.000
_cell.length_c   1.000
_cell.angle_alpha   90.00
_cell.angle_beta   90.00
_cell.angle_gamma   90.00
#
_symmetry.space_group_name_H-M   'P 1'
#
loop_
_entity.id
_entity.type
_entity.pdbx_description
1 polymer ?
#
loop_
_entity_poly.entity_id
_entity_poly.type
_entity_poly.pdbx_seq_one_letter_code
_entity_poly.pdbx_strand_id
1 'polypeptide(L)'
;MASKVELLSSYKQLVRALVKSNRRSKIVQQLEDNKKQIALLTYRKISLIRQCQDPDPQEKLKAMMNLNGLNKKIDNLKQDDPSKSRKLYFYDKSNELKKLIMEDRSAETSTIIKKLEHLRDIAGFLQNQMEFEQLVERYNPGLKMDQEEKVKRTAAKVGLQVPDI
;
A
#
# COMPACT_ATOMS: atom_id res chain seq x y z
N MET A 1 12.23 19.91 31.30
CA MET A 1 12.54 18.52 30.87
C MET A 1 11.30 17.71 30.54
N ALA A 2 10.19 17.83 31.30
CA ALA A 2 8.92 17.13 31.03
C ALA A 2 8.37 17.33 29.60
N SER A 3 8.37 18.57 29.09
CA SER A 3 7.82 18.91 27.76
C SER A 3 8.53 18.22 26.58
N LYS A 4 9.84 18.00 26.64
CA LYS A 4 10.60 17.30 25.58
C LYS A 4 10.28 15.80 25.55
N VAL A 5 10.07 15.19 26.73
CA VAL A 5 9.67 13.78 26.83
C VAL A 5 8.27 13.57 26.25
N GLU A 6 7.35 14.48 26.59
CA GLU A 6 6.01 14.49 25.99
C GLU A 6 6.05 14.69 24.48
N LEU A 7 6.93 15.57 23.98
CA LEU A 7 7.07 15.82 22.55
C LEU A 7 7.53 14.58 21.79
N LEU A 8 8.48 13.85 22.35
CA LEU A 8 8.92 12.56 21.81
C LEU A 8 7.81 11.51 21.86
N SER A 9 6.99 11.50 22.91
CA SER A 9 5.85 10.60 23.03
C SER A 9 4.78 10.89 21.97
N SER A 10 4.35 12.15 21.83
CA SER A 10 3.39 12.59 20.82
C SER A 10 3.91 12.38 19.40
N TYR A 11 5.19 12.63 19.14
CA TYR A 11 5.82 12.27 17.87
C TYR A 11 5.73 10.76 17.58
N LYS A 12 6.05 9.90 18.54
CA LYS A 12 5.93 8.44 18.38
C LYS A 12 4.47 8.02 18.12
N GLN A 13 3.51 8.65 18.78
CA GLN A 13 2.08 8.42 18.53
C GLN A 13 1.68 8.82 17.11
N LEU A 14 2.11 9.98 16.64
CA LEU A 14 1.89 10.43 15.27
C LEU A 14 2.49 9.45 14.24
N VAL A 15 3.74 9.03 14.43
CA VAL A 15 4.37 8.05 13.53
C VAL A 15 3.60 6.74 13.50
N ARG A 16 3.13 6.23 14.65
CA ARG A 16 2.29 5.03 14.70
C ARG A 16 0.96 5.22 13.97
N ALA A 17 0.32 6.37 14.12
CA ALA A 17 -0.92 6.70 13.44
C ALA A 17 -0.71 6.74 11.92
N LEU A 18 0.35 7.42 11.44
CA LEU A 18 0.73 7.49 10.04
C LEU A 18 1.04 6.11 9.43
N VAL A 19 1.73 5.24 10.17
CA VAL A 19 2.00 3.87 9.71
C VAL A 19 0.70 3.08 9.58
N LYS A 20 -0.18 3.15 10.59
CA LYS A 20 -1.45 2.42 10.57
C LYS A 20 -2.38 2.90 9.46
N SER A 21 -2.57 4.21 9.31
CA SER A 21 -3.49 4.77 8.31
C SER A 21 -3.03 4.45 6.89
N ASN A 22 -1.73 4.54 6.61
CA ASN A 22 -1.20 4.29 5.26
C ASN A 22 -1.03 2.80 4.92
N ARG A 23 -1.02 1.89 5.91
CA ARG A 23 -0.72 0.48 5.69
C ARG A 23 -1.61 -0.14 4.62
N ARG A 24 -2.91 0.13 4.69
CA ARG A 24 -3.88 -0.46 3.77
C ARG A 24 -3.67 0.04 2.33
N SER A 25 -3.52 1.34 2.14
CA SER A 25 -3.26 1.93 0.83
C SER A 25 -1.94 1.44 0.23
N LYS A 26 -0.89 1.30 1.05
CA LYS A 26 0.39 0.72 0.62
C LYS A 26 0.26 -0.74 0.16
N ILE A 27 -0.53 -1.56 0.85
CA ILE A 27 -0.81 -2.95 0.44
C ILE A 27 -1.51 -2.97 -0.91
N VAL A 28 -2.57 -2.18 -1.08
CA VAL A 28 -3.32 -2.10 -2.35
C VAL A 28 -2.40 -1.64 -3.49
N GLN A 29 -1.59 -0.61 -3.25
CA GLN A 29 -0.63 -0.13 -4.24
C GLN A 29 0.41 -1.21 -4.61
N GLN A 30 0.97 -1.91 -3.63
CA GLN A 30 1.92 -3.00 -3.88
C GLN A 30 1.30 -4.16 -4.67
N LEU A 31 0.04 -4.51 -4.38
CA LEU A 31 -0.68 -5.52 -5.16
C LEU A 31 -0.83 -5.09 -6.62
N GLU A 32 -1.24 -3.84 -6.88
CA GLU A 32 -1.36 -3.31 -8.23
C GLU A 32 0.00 -3.22 -8.96
N ASP A 33 1.05 -2.81 -8.25
CA ASP A 33 2.38 -2.75 -8.83
C ASP A 33 2.93 -4.16 -9.14
N ASN A 34 2.67 -5.15 -8.28
CA ASN A 34 3.01 -6.56 -8.54
C ASN A 34 2.27 -7.07 -9.78
N LYS A 35 0.97 -6.77 -9.94
CA LYS A 35 0.21 -7.12 -11.15
C LYS A 35 0.84 -6.53 -12.42
N LYS A 36 1.19 -5.23 -12.39
CA LYS A 36 1.87 -4.56 -13.51
C LYS A 36 3.21 -5.20 -13.83
N GLN A 37 4.01 -5.52 -12.81
CA GLN A 37 5.31 -6.18 -12.99
C GLN A 37 5.16 -7.58 -13.58
N ILE A 38 4.19 -8.36 -13.11
CA ILE A 38 3.89 -9.69 -13.67
C ILE A 38 3.50 -9.57 -15.15
N ALA A 39 2.64 -8.62 -15.50
CA ALA A 39 2.24 -8.38 -16.89
C ALA A 39 3.45 -8.03 -17.77
N LEU A 40 4.31 -7.12 -17.30
CA LEU A 40 5.54 -6.72 -18.01
C LEU A 40 6.50 -7.90 -18.20
N LEU A 41 6.73 -8.70 -17.16
CA LEU A 41 7.61 -9.88 -17.24
C LEU A 41 7.02 -10.97 -18.16
N THR A 42 5.70 -11.13 -18.15
CA THR A 42 5.00 -12.06 -19.05
C THR A 42 5.13 -11.62 -20.50
N TYR A 43 4.97 -10.32 -20.78
CA TYR A 43 5.22 -9.76 -22.10
C TYR A 43 6.67 -10.00 -22.55
N ARG A 44 7.65 -9.69 -21.69
CA ARG A 44 9.08 -9.95 -21.96
C ARG A 44 9.37 -11.42 -22.23
N LYS A 45 8.72 -12.32 -21.49
CA LYS A 45 8.81 -13.77 -21.71
C LYS A 45 8.32 -14.13 -23.11
N ILE A 46 7.14 -13.65 -23.50
CA ILE A 46 6.55 -13.90 -24.84
C ILE A 46 7.46 -13.33 -25.94
N SER A 47 7.98 -12.12 -25.79
CA SER A 47 8.87 -11.52 -26.79
C SER A 47 10.16 -12.32 -26.96
N LEU A 48 10.74 -12.82 -25.86
CA LEU A 48 11.95 -13.64 -25.88
C LEU A 48 11.68 -14.99 -26.56
N ILE A 49 10.54 -15.63 -26.28
CA ILE A 49 10.14 -16.87 -26.96
C ILE A 49 10.01 -16.65 -28.48
N ARG A 50 9.39 -15.54 -28.90
CA ARG A 50 9.25 -15.20 -30.33
C ARG A 50 10.60 -14.96 -31.00
N GLN A 51 11.51 -14.27 -30.31
CA GLN A 51 12.86 -13.99 -30.83
C GLN A 51 13.70 -15.27 -30.98
N CYS A 52 13.40 -16.31 -30.22
CA CYS A 52 14.15 -17.57 -30.21
C CYS A 52 13.55 -18.69 -31.08
N GLN A 53 12.78 -18.36 -32.12
CA GLN A 53 12.23 -19.38 -33.03
C GLN A 53 13.30 -20.06 -33.91
N ASP A 54 14.36 -19.36 -34.36
CA ASP A 54 15.51 -19.96 -35.09
C ASP A 54 16.93 -19.48 -34.65
N PRO A 55 17.37 -19.68 -33.39
CA PRO A 55 18.70 -19.24 -32.95
C PRO A 55 19.74 -20.37 -32.92
N ASP A 56 21.01 -19.96 -32.95
CA ASP A 56 22.20 -20.79 -32.77
C ASP A 56 22.17 -21.55 -31.42
N PRO A 57 22.77 -22.76 -31.27
CA PRO A 57 22.70 -23.54 -30.03
C PRO A 57 23.19 -22.78 -28.78
N GLN A 58 24.16 -21.89 -28.92
CA GLN A 58 24.64 -21.06 -27.81
C GLN A 58 23.63 -19.98 -27.39
N GLU A 59 22.92 -19.39 -28.35
CA GLU A 59 21.87 -18.40 -28.09
C GLU A 59 20.62 -19.05 -27.49
N LYS A 60 20.28 -20.27 -27.91
CA LYS A 60 19.23 -21.10 -27.27
C LYS A 60 19.47 -21.29 -25.78
N LEU A 61 20.70 -21.62 -25.40
CA LEU A 61 21.06 -21.85 -24.00
C LEU A 61 20.88 -20.57 -23.15
N LYS A 62 21.37 -19.43 -23.65
CA LYS A 62 21.22 -18.12 -22.98
C LYS A 62 19.75 -17.71 -22.85
N ALA A 63 18.96 -17.92 -23.90
CA ALA A 63 17.52 -17.65 -23.89
C ALA A 63 16.78 -18.51 -22.85
N MET A 64 17.11 -19.79 -22.76
CA MET A 64 16.52 -20.71 -21.77
C MET A 64 16.86 -20.28 -20.33
N MET A 65 18.10 -19.87 -20.06
CA MET A 65 18.49 -19.31 -18.76
C MET A 65 17.69 -18.04 -18.42
N ASN A 66 17.53 -17.14 -19.39
CA ASN A 66 16.74 -15.92 -19.22
C ASN A 66 15.25 -16.21 -18.97
N LEU A 67 14.67 -17.17 -19.69
CA LEU A 67 13.27 -17.61 -19.48
C LEU A 67 13.08 -18.20 -18.09
N ASN A 68 14.00 -19.03 -17.63
CA ASN A 68 13.98 -19.59 -16.28
C ASN A 68 14.10 -18.48 -15.23
N GLY A 69 14.95 -17.48 -15.46
CA GLY A 69 15.06 -16.30 -14.60
C GLY A 69 13.77 -15.47 -14.56
N LEU A 70 13.09 -15.30 -15.70
CA LEU A 70 11.81 -14.60 -15.78
C LEU A 70 10.69 -15.38 -15.08
N ASN A 71 10.61 -16.69 -15.27
CA ASN A 71 9.62 -17.55 -14.60
C ASN A 71 9.79 -17.47 -13.07
N LYS A 72 11.02 -17.63 -12.57
CA LYS A 72 11.31 -17.49 -11.13
C LYS A 72 10.87 -16.14 -10.57
N LYS A 73 11.11 -15.04 -11.31
CA LYS A 73 10.66 -13.69 -10.90
C LYS A 73 9.15 -13.57 -10.86
N ILE A 74 8.45 -14.11 -11.87
CA ILE A 74 6.98 -14.13 -11.90
C ILE A 74 6.42 -14.93 -10.72
N ASP A 75 6.98 -16.11 -10.46
CA ASP A 75 6.51 -16.98 -9.38
C ASP A 75 6.76 -16.35 -8.01
N ASN A 76 7.92 -15.71 -7.81
CA ASN A 76 8.20 -14.94 -6.59
C ASN A 76 7.18 -13.79 -6.41
N LEU A 77 6.86 -13.04 -7.46
CA LEU A 77 5.88 -11.94 -7.38
C LEU A 77 4.44 -12.44 -7.13
N LYS A 78 4.10 -13.65 -7.59
CA LYS A 78 2.81 -14.29 -7.31
C LYS A 78 2.70 -14.81 -5.87
N GLN A 79 3.82 -15.27 -5.32
CA GLN A 79 3.88 -15.79 -3.95
C GLN A 79 4.08 -14.70 -2.89
N ASP A 80 4.57 -13.52 -3.30
CA ASP A 80 4.76 -12.39 -2.40
C ASP A 80 3.40 -11.89 -1.89
N ASP A 81 3.26 -11.84 -0.56
CA ASP A 81 2.09 -11.30 0.12
C ASP A 81 2.48 -9.92 0.71
N PRO A 82 2.08 -8.81 0.06
CA PRO A 82 2.46 -7.46 0.49
C PRO A 82 2.10 -7.18 1.96
N SER A 83 1.03 -7.81 2.47
CA SER A 83 0.52 -7.62 3.84
C SER A 83 1.52 -7.98 4.93
N LYS A 84 2.45 -8.90 4.62
CA LYS A 84 3.48 -9.43 5.54
C LYS A 84 4.81 -8.69 5.45
N SER A 85 4.94 -7.75 4.52
CA SER A 85 6.19 -7.01 4.32
C SER A 85 6.55 -6.16 5.55
N ARG A 86 7.74 -6.40 6.12
CA ARG A 86 8.22 -5.62 7.27
C ARG A 86 8.33 -4.13 6.97
N LYS A 87 8.51 -3.75 5.70
CA LYS A 87 8.61 -2.36 5.25
C LYS A 87 7.35 -1.55 5.59
N LEU A 88 6.19 -2.21 5.72
CA LEU A 88 4.92 -1.56 6.04
C LEU A 88 4.83 -1.07 7.50
N TYR A 89 5.70 -1.54 8.39
CA TYR A 89 5.70 -1.10 9.81
C TYR A 89 6.47 0.20 10.03
N PHE A 90 7.06 0.77 8.98
CA PHE A 90 7.90 1.96 9.07
C PHE A 90 7.31 3.11 8.26
N TYR A 91 7.53 4.31 8.79
CA TYR A 91 7.29 5.55 8.06
C TYR A 91 8.60 6.03 7.45
N ASP A 92 8.63 6.12 6.12
CA ASP A 92 9.86 6.33 5.34
C ASP A 92 10.55 7.66 5.71
N LYS A 93 9.76 8.70 5.99
CA LYS A 93 10.24 10.06 6.35
C LYS A 93 10.28 10.33 7.85
N SER A 94 10.36 9.29 8.68
CA SER A 94 10.36 9.45 10.15
C SER A 94 11.51 10.31 10.65
N ASN A 95 12.72 10.16 10.08
CA ASN A 95 13.89 10.95 10.45
C ASN A 95 13.75 12.43 10.06
N GLU A 96 13.25 12.72 8.85
CA GLU A 96 12.99 14.09 8.39
C GLU A 96 11.94 14.78 9.28
N LEU A 97 10.84 14.06 9.58
CA LEU A 97 9.79 14.56 10.47
C LEU A 97 10.34 14.81 11.88
N LYS A 98 11.20 13.92 12.39
CA LYS A 98 11.84 14.10 13.70
C LYS A 98 12.71 15.35 13.71
N LYS A 99 13.53 15.56 12.68
CA LYS A 99 14.36 16.76 12.54
C LYS A 99 13.51 18.02 12.56
N LEU A 100 12.48 18.09 11.71
CA LEU A 100 11.58 19.23 11.62
C LEU A 100 10.89 19.58 12.95
N ILE A 101 10.49 18.58 13.73
CA ILE A 101 9.85 18.80 15.04
C ILE A 101 10.87 19.21 16.11
N MET A 102 12.10 18.70 16.05
CA MET A 102 13.09 18.79 17.13
C MET A 102 14.20 19.83 16.91
N GLU A 103 14.41 20.32 15.68
CA GLU A 103 15.48 21.27 15.35
C GLU A 103 15.24 22.69 15.88
N ASP A 104 14.04 22.97 16.39
CA ASP A 104 13.68 24.29 16.92
C ASP A 104 14.23 24.50 18.34
N ARG A 105 15.52 24.83 18.42
CA ARG A 105 16.30 24.91 19.68
C ARG A 105 15.96 26.13 20.56
N SER A 106 15.30 27.14 20.00
CA SER A 106 14.98 28.42 20.65
C SER A 106 13.49 28.58 21.02
N ALA A 107 12.70 27.51 20.89
CA ALA A 107 11.25 27.58 21.11
C ALA A 107 10.90 27.89 22.59
N GLU A 108 10.16 28.98 22.78
CA GLU A 108 9.50 29.28 24.06
C GLU A 108 8.59 28.12 24.51
N THR A 109 8.36 27.99 25.82
CA THR A 109 7.51 26.94 26.40
C THR A 109 6.12 26.91 25.76
N SER A 110 5.55 28.08 25.44
CA SER A 110 4.27 28.25 24.75
C SER A 110 4.26 27.59 23.36
N THR A 111 5.33 27.75 22.58
CA THR A 111 5.49 27.14 21.24
C THR A 111 5.61 25.63 21.33
N ILE A 112 6.29 25.10 22.35
CA ILE A 112 6.39 23.64 22.57
C ILE A 112 5.02 23.04 22.89
N ILE A 113 4.21 23.73 23.70
CA ILE A 113 2.84 23.29 24.04
C ILE A 113 1.95 23.27 22.79
N LYS A 114 1.97 24.32 21.97
CA LYS A 114 1.21 24.34 20.70
C LYS A 114 1.63 23.21 19.76
N LYS A 115 2.93 22.92 19.65
CA LYS A 115 3.43 21.78 18.87
C LYS A 115 2.91 20.45 19.42
N LEU A 116 2.88 20.28 20.74
CA LEU A 116 2.33 19.09 21.37
C LEU A 116 0.85 18.88 21.01
N GLU A 117 0.06 19.94 21.09
CA GLU A 117 -1.36 19.94 20.71
C GLU A 117 -1.52 19.55 19.25
N HIS A 118 -0.83 20.23 18.33
CA HIS A 118 -0.90 19.91 16.90
C HIS A 118 -0.51 18.46 16.60
N LEU A 119 0.54 17.91 17.23
CA LEU A 119 0.91 16.51 17.02
C LEU A 119 -0.17 15.55 17.51
N ARG A 120 -0.84 15.86 18.62
CA ARG A 120 -1.95 15.07 19.15
C ARG A 120 -3.18 15.18 18.25
N ASP A 121 -3.52 16.36 17.78
CA ASP A 121 -4.66 16.62 16.89
C ASP A 121 -4.48 15.88 15.57
N ILE A 122 -3.31 15.96 14.94
CA ILE A 122 -3.02 15.25 13.70
C ILE A 122 -3.08 13.73 13.92
N ALA A 123 -2.50 13.23 15.03
CA ALA A 123 -2.55 11.81 15.34
C ALA A 123 -3.99 11.33 15.57
N GLY A 124 -4.82 12.12 16.27
CA GLY A 124 -6.23 11.84 16.50
C GLY A 124 -7.03 11.87 15.21
N PHE A 125 -6.83 12.88 14.37
CA PHE A 125 -7.47 12.98 13.06
C PHE A 125 -7.21 11.73 12.20
N LEU A 126 -5.95 11.28 12.11
CA LEU A 126 -5.60 10.07 11.34
C LEU A 126 -6.28 8.80 11.87
N GLN A 127 -6.44 8.69 13.19
CA GLN A 127 -7.15 7.57 13.80
C GLN A 127 -8.64 7.62 13.48
N ASN A 128 -9.25 8.79 13.67
CA ASN A 128 -10.67 9.02 13.40
C ASN A 128 -11.00 8.81 11.93
N GLN A 129 -10.13 9.25 11.01
CA GLN A 129 -10.30 9.04 9.57
C GLN A 129 -10.28 7.55 9.22
N MET A 130 -9.38 6.78 9.82
CA MET A 130 -9.32 5.33 9.62
C MET A 130 -10.56 4.63 10.17
N GLU A 131 -11.07 5.04 11.33
CA GLU A 131 -12.32 4.52 11.89
C GLU A 131 -13.52 4.86 11.01
N PHE A 132 -13.61 6.11 10.56
CA PHE A 132 -14.63 6.57 9.62
C PHE A 132 -14.66 5.71 8.35
N GLU A 133 -13.50 5.47 7.72
CA GLU A 133 -13.40 4.61 6.54
C GLU A 133 -13.89 3.18 6.82
N GLN A 134 -13.55 2.61 7.98
CA GLN A 134 -14.02 1.28 8.37
C GLN A 134 -15.54 1.24 8.56
N LEU A 135 -16.12 2.27 9.18
CA LEU A 135 -17.56 2.39 9.36
C LEU A 135 -18.28 2.53 8.02
N VAL A 136 -17.79 3.41 7.14
CA VAL A 136 -18.33 3.59 5.79
C VAL A 136 -18.34 2.25 5.05
N GLU A 137 -17.27 1.46 5.13
CA GLU A 137 -17.21 0.17 4.46
C GLU A 137 -18.14 -0.88 5.04
N ARG A 138 -18.33 -0.88 6.36
CA ARG A 138 -19.24 -1.80 7.05
C ARG A 138 -20.71 -1.50 6.70
N TYR A 139 -21.09 -0.24 6.68
CA TYR A 139 -22.48 0.17 6.50
C TYR A 139 -22.85 0.46 5.04
N ASN A 140 -21.86 0.67 4.15
CA ASN A 140 -22.05 0.80 2.71
C ASN A 140 -21.27 -0.28 1.94
N PRO A 141 -21.68 -1.56 2.02
CA PRO A 141 -21.02 -2.64 1.28
C PRO A 141 -21.11 -2.46 -0.24
N GLY A 142 -22.08 -1.67 -0.72
CA GLY A 142 -22.20 -1.29 -2.13
C GLY A 142 -21.06 -0.38 -2.62
N LEU A 143 -20.26 0.21 -1.73
CA LEU A 143 -19.17 1.10 -2.13
C LEU A 143 -18.07 0.37 -2.92
N LYS A 144 -17.73 -0.86 -2.52
CA LYS A 144 -16.69 -1.69 -3.14
C LYS A 144 -17.22 -2.77 -4.09
N MET A 145 -18.55 -2.89 -4.17
CA MET A 145 -19.20 -3.91 -4.98
C MET A 145 -18.99 -3.62 -6.46
N ASP A 146 -18.60 -4.66 -7.19
CA ASP A 146 -18.47 -4.56 -8.64
C ASP A 146 -19.82 -4.24 -9.29
N GLN A 147 -19.79 -3.60 -10.45
CA GLN A 147 -20.99 -3.12 -11.11
C GLN A 147 -21.94 -4.28 -11.47
N GLU A 148 -21.41 -5.43 -11.88
CA GLU A 148 -22.20 -6.62 -12.18
C GLU A 148 -22.93 -7.14 -10.93
N GLU A 149 -22.25 -7.19 -9.80
CA GLU A 149 -22.83 -7.65 -8.54
C GLU A 149 -23.91 -6.68 -8.03
N LYS A 150 -23.71 -5.36 -8.21
CA LYS A 150 -24.74 -4.34 -7.93
C LYS A 150 -26.00 -4.57 -8.77
N VAL A 151 -25.84 -4.79 -10.07
CA VAL A 151 -26.95 -5.05 -10.98
C VAL A 151 -27.68 -6.33 -10.58
N LYS A 152 -26.95 -7.42 -10.29
CA LYS A 152 -27.52 -8.69 -9.79
C LYS A 152 -28.32 -8.51 -8.51
N ARG A 153 -27.79 -7.81 -7.50
CA ARG A 153 -28.50 -7.56 -6.23
C ARG A 153 -29.71 -6.65 -6.39
N THR A 154 -29.62 -5.66 -7.29
CA THR A 154 -30.73 -4.75 -7.57
C THR A 154 -31.85 -5.48 -8.29
N ALA A 155 -31.53 -6.30 -9.29
CA ALA A 155 -32.49 -7.17 -9.97
C ALA A 155 -33.17 -8.12 -8.98
N ALA A 156 -32.40 -8.80 -8.11
CA ALA A 156 -32.94 -9.70 -7.10
C ALA A 156 -33.89 -8.99 -6.10
N LYS A 157 -33.60 -7.73 -5.72
CA LYS A 157 -34.50 -6.94 -4.87
C LYS A 157 -35.87 -6.67 -5.50
N VAL A 158 -35.95 -6.60 -6.83
CA VAL A 158 -37.20 -6.37 -7.57
C VAL A 158 -37.76 -7.67 -8.18
N GLY A 159 -37.23 -8.84 -7.79
CA GLY A 159 -37.70 -10.14 -8.27
C GLY A 159 -37.28 -10.47 -9.72
N LEU A 160 -36.29 -9.76 -10.27
CA LEU A 160 -35.75 -10.01 -11.61
C LEU A 160 -34.44 -10.81 -11.53
N GLN A 161 -34.17 -11.63 -12.56
CA GLN A 161 -32.88 -12.30 -12.74
C GLN A 161 -32.08 -11.63 -13.86
N VAL A 162 -30.79 -11.42 -13.62
CA VAL A 162 -29.85 -10.92 -14.63
C VAL A 162 -29.40 -12.13 -15.47
N PRO A 163 -29.47 -12.07 -16.81
CA PRO A 163 -28.94 -13.12 -17.67
C PRO A 163 -27.42 -13.28 -17.48
N ASP A 164 -26.94 -14.53 -17.50
CA ASP A 164 -25.50 -14.79 -17.57
C ASP A 164 -25.01 -14.54 -19.01
N ILE A 165 -23.91 -13.80 -19.15
CA ILE A 165 -23.22 -13.50 -20.43
C ILE A 165 -22.29 -14.66 -20.77
#